data_AF-G1V1A1-F1
#
_entry.id   AF-G1V1A1-F1
#
_cell.length_a   1.000
_cell.length_b   1.000
_cell.length_c   1.000
_cell.angle_alpha   90.00
_cell.angle_beta   90.00
_cell.angle_gamma   90.00
#
_symmetry.space_group_name_H-M   'P 1'
#
loop_
_entity.id
_entity.type
_entity.pdbx_description
1 polymer ?
#
loop_
_entity_poly.entity_id
_entity_poly.type
_entity_poly.pdbx_seq_one_letter_code
_entity_poly.pdbx_strand_id
1 'polypeptide(L)'
;MNLAWLDRFMLCEVNYPDAVVEKDLLVKLHPALPEHIVVKMVDFANEIRKQFIGASDSYTDTIEVTLSTRTLLRWADLTLRFQPLAHQGIQPLSYALDRALGFRASRPTRAMLHELLQRMFPMDCHLGE
;
A
#
# COMPACT_ATOMS: atom_id res chain seq x y z
N MET A 1 7.57 -5.58 -29.46
CA MET A 1 8.48 -6.66 -29.01
C MET A 1 8.13 -7.90 -29.81
N ASN A 2 9.08 -8.62 -30.41
CA ASN A 2 8.80 -9.80 -31.24
C ASN A 2 9.24 -11.10 -30.53
N LEU A 3 8.70 -12.25 -30.94
CA LEU A 3 8.94 -13.56 -30.29
C LEU A 3 10.42 -13.96 -30.32
N ALA A 4 11.08 -13.79 -31.47
CA ALA A 4 12.51 -14.12 -31.62
C ALA A 4 13.45 -13.32 -30.69
N TRP A 5 13.00 -12.18 -30.16
CA TRP A 5 13.73 -11.43 -29.14
C TRP A 5 13.48 -11.99 -27.74
N LEU A 6 12.25 -12.45 -27.44
CA LEU A 6 11.90 -13.07 -26.16
C LEU A 6 12.65 -14.39 -25.92
N ASP A 7 12.92 -15.15 -26.99
CA ASP A 7 13.68 -16.42 -26.93
C ASP A 7 15.11 -16.27 -26.39
N ARG A 8 15.64 -15.04 -26.29
CA ARG A 8 16.99 -14.75 -25.78
C ARG A 8 17.04 -14.58 -24.26
N PHE A 9 15.90 -14.64 -23.58
CA PHE A 9 15.79 -14.41 -22.14
C PHE A 9 15.19 -15.62 -21.43
N MET A 10 15.73 -15.91 -20.24
CA MET A 10 15.02 -16.75 -19.27
C MET A 10 13.98 -15.87 -18.57
N LEU A 11 12.70 -16.24 -18.70
CA LEU A 11 11.60 -15.52 -18.07
C LEU A 11 11.30 -16.15 -16.71
N CYS A 12 11.25 -15.33 -15.67
CA CYS A 12 10.79 -15.73 -14.35
C CYS A 12 9.52 -14.95 -14.02
N GLU A 13 8.44 -15.66 -13.72
CA GLU A 13 7.23 -15.04 -13.18
C GLU A 13 7.49 -14.62 -11.73
N VAL A 14 7.21 -13.36 -11.41
CA VAL A 14 7.39 -12.83 -10.05
C VAL A 14 6.09 -12.17 -9.62
N ASN A 15 5.42 -12.82 -8.67
CA ASN A 15 4.23 -12.29 -8.01
C ASN A 15 4.62 -11.43 -6.80
N TYR A 16 3.63 -10.74 -6.22
CA TYR A 16 3.84 -10.09 -4.92
C TYR A 16 4.27 -11.12 -3.87
N PRO A 17 5.24 -10.81 -3.00
CA PRO A 17 5.65 -11.75 -1.97
C PRO A 17 4.49 -12.07 -1.02
N ASP A 18 4.58 -13.22 -0.35
CA ASP A 18 3.64 -13.57 0.71
C ASP A 18 3.61 -12.47 1.78
N ALA A 19 2.44 -12.31 2.42
CA ALA A 19 2.23 -11.28 3.44
C ALA A 19 3.26 -11.36 4.57
N VAL A 20 3.71 -12.57 4.93
CA VAL A 20 4.77 -12.78 5.95
C VAL A 20 6.09 -12.13 5.51
N VAL A 21 6.48 -12.33 4.25
CA VAL A 21 7.72 -11.76 3.70
C VAL A 21 7.65 -10.24 3.62
N GLU A 22 6.50 -9.67 3.24
CA GLU A 22 6.34 -8.20 3.22
C GLU A 22 6.35 -7.58 4.63
N LYS A 23 5.77 -8.28 5.63
CA LYS A 23 5.83 -7.86 7.04
C LYS A 23 7.26 -7.85 7.54
N ASP A 24 8.01 -8.93 7.32
CA ASP A 24 9.42 -9.03 7.71
C ASP A 24 10.27 -7.96 7.04
N LEU A 25 10.00 -7.67 5.75
CA LEU A 25 10.68 -6.63 5.01
C LEU A 25 10.40 -5.23 5.60
N LEU A 26 9.15 -4.94 5.97
CA LEU A 26 8.77 -3.68 6.61
C LEU A 26 9.42 -3.51 7.98
N VAL A 27 9.38 -4.54 8.84
CA VAL A 27 10.00 -4.50 10.17
C VAL A 27 11.51 -4.28 10.04
N LYS A 28 12.16 -4.96 9.08
CA LYS A 28 13.60 -4.82 8.84
C LYS A 28 14.01 -3.43 8.36
N LEU A 29 13.22 -2.81 7.48
CA LEU A 29 13.55 -1.50 6.89
C LEU A 29 13.05 -0.32 7.73
N HIS A 30 11.97 -0.51 8.48
CA HIS A 30 11.28 0.53 9.23
C HIS A 30 10.95 0.03 10.65
N PRO A 31 11.97 -0.28 11.49
CA PRO A 31 11.75 -0.86 12.83
C PRO A 31 11.02 0.07 13.80
N ALA A 32 10.92 1.36 13.49
CA ALA A 32 10.14 2.33 14.25
C ALA A 32 8.63 2.23 14.01
N LEU A 33 8.17 1.46 13.02
CA LEU A 33 6.74 1.21 12.83
C LEU A 33 6.26 0.12 13.80
N PRO A 34 5.20 0.38 14.59
CA PRO A 34 4.55 -0.63 15.40
C PRO A 34 4.08 -1.82 14.56
N GLU A 35 4.23 -3.03 15.09
CA GLU A 35 3.91 -4.28 14.40
C GLU A 35 2.45 -4.32 13.91
N HIS A 36 1.51 -3.85 14.73
CA HIS A 36 0.09 -3.81 14.36
C HIS A 36 -0.19 -2.91 13.15
N ILE A 37 0.59 -1.84 12.95
CA ILE A 37 0.51 -0.98 11.76
C ILE A 37 1.12 -1.69 10.56
N VAL A 38 2.27 -2.34 10.72
CA VAL A 38 2.91 -3.13 9.65
C VAL A 38 1.96 -4.18 9.11
N VAL A 39 1.29 -4.93 9.99
CA VAL A 39 0.29 -5.93 9.61
C VAL A 39 -0.83 -5.30 8.78
N LYS A 40 -1.45 -4.23 9.28
CA LYS A 40 -2.54 -3.55 8.59
C LYS A 40 -2.11 -2.93 7.25
N MET A 41 -0.88 -2.44 7.13
CA MET A 41 -0.36 -1.88 5.87
C MET A 41 -0.25 -2.95 4.78
N VAL A 42 0.20 -4.16 5.15
CA VAL A 42 0.27 -5.31 4.23
C VAL A 42 -1.14 -5.80 3.88
N ASP A 43 -2.05 -5.86 4.85
CA ASP A 43 -3.44 -6.23 4.58
C ASP A 43 -4.10 -5.22 3.62
N PHE A 44 -3.88 -3.92 3.84
CA PHE A 44 -4.36 -2.84 2.97
C PHE A 44 -3.81 -2.96 1.55
N ALA A 45 -2.51 -3.27 1.42
CA ALA A 45 -1.89 -3.54 0.13
C ALA A 45 -2.55 -4.70 -0.61
N ASN A 46 -2.84 -5.80 0.10
CA ASN A 46 -3.48 -6.96 -0.49
C ASN A 46 -4.93 -6.70 -0.92
N GLU A 47 -5.70 -5.93 -0.16
CA GLU A 47 -7.05 -5.52 -0.57
C GLU A 47 -7.02 -4.69 -1.86
N ILE A 48 -6.08 -3.74 -1.99
CA ILE A 48 -5.91 -2.96 -3.23
C ILE A 48 -5.50 -3.85 -4.39
N ARG A 49 -4.60 -4.82 -4.18
CA ARG A 49 -4.16 -5.75 -5.24
C ARG A 49 -5.33 -6.60 -5.74
N LYS A 50 -6.21 -7.08 -4.85
CA LYS A 50 -7.41 -7.84 -5.23
C LYS A 50 -8.35 -7.01 -6.10
N GLN A 51 -8.61 -5.75 -5.71
CA GLN A 51 -9.45 -4.83 -6.49
C GLN A 51 -8.82 -4.48 -7.84
N PHE A 52 -7.50 -4.28 -7.89
CA PHE A 52 -6.78 -3.99 -9.14
C PHE A 52 -6.83 -5.15 -10.14
N ILE A 53 -6.71 -6.40 -9.67
CA ILE A 53 -6.79 -7.60 -10.51
C ILE A 53 -8.23 -7.84 -11.01
N GLY A 54 -9.23 -7.22 -10.38
CA GLY A 54 -10.64 -7.48 -10.66
C GLY A 54 -11.11 -8.81 -10.11
N ALA A 55 -10.52 -9.26 -9.00
CA ALA A 55 -10.92 -10.49 -8.32
C ALA A 55 -12.24 -10.35 -7.52
N SER A 56 -12.93 -9.21 -7.63
CA SER A 56 -14.28 -9.01 -7.11
C SER A 56 -15.31 -9.36 -8.18
N ASP A 57 -16.34 -10.13 -7.81
CA ASP A 57 -17.44 -10.55 -8.70
C ASP A 57 -18.24 -9.39 -9.33
N SER A 58 -17.99 -8.15 -8.90
CA SER A 58 -18.52 -6.94 -9.52
C SER A 58 -17.47 -6.29 -10.44
N TYR A 59 -17.75 -6.30 -11.75
CA TYR A 59 -16.97 -5.60 -12.79
C TYR A 59 -16.90 -4.07 -12.61
N THR A 60 -17.57 -3.51 -11.60
CA THR A 60 -17.60 -2.07 -11.29
C THR A 60 -16.53 -1.61 -10.30
N ASP A 61 -15.83 -2.53 -9.63
CA ASP A 61 -14.90 -2.21 -8.52
C ASP A 61 -13.42 -2.34 -8.90
N THR A 62 -13.10 -2.43 -10.20
CA THR A 62 -11.70 -2.45 -10.64
C THR A 62 -11.10 -1.05 -10.54
N ILE A 63 -9.99 -0.94 -9.79
CA ILE A 63 -9.24 0.30 -9.66
C ILE A 63 -8.11 0.40 -10.68
N GLU A 64 -7.78 1.62 -11.08
CA GLU A 64 -6.74 1.92 -12.08
C GLU A 64 -5.32 1.99 -11.51
N VAL A 65 -5.17 1.91 -10.18
CA VAL A 65 -3.86 1.93 -9.51
C VAL A 65 -3.63 0.67 -8.70
N THR A 66 -2.38 0.20 -8.66
CA THR A 66 -1.97 -0.94 -7.84
C THR A 66 -0.99 -0.51 -6.75
N LEU A 67 -0.96 -1.27 -5.64
CA LEU A 67 -0.03 -1.05 -4.54
C LEU A 67 1.09 -2.10 -4.57
N SER A 68 2.16 -1.78 -5.29
CA SER A 68 3.37 -2.61 -5.34
C SER A 68 4.14 -2.60 -4.02
N THR A 69 4.97 -3.61 -3.77
CA THR A 69 5.88 -3.66 -2.59
C THR A 69 6.74 -2.40 -2.49
N ARG A 70 7.20 -1.82 -3.60
CA ARG A 70 7.91 -0.53 -3.59
C ARG A 70 7.05 0.62 -3.08
N THR A 71 5.77 0.65 -3.45
CA THR A 71 4.83 1.69 -2.99
C THR A 71 4.49 1.48 -1.51
N LEU A 72 4.37 0.23 -1.06
CA LEU A 72 4.18 -0.12 0.35
C LEU A 72 5.35 0.39 1.23
N LEU A 73 6.59 0.09 0.84
CA LEU A 73 7.79 0.56 1.54
C LEU A 73 7.89 2.09 1.53
N ARG A 74 7.61 2.72 0.38
CA ARG A 74 7.57 4.18 0.30
C ARG A 74 6.50 4.79 1.20
N TRP A 75 5.33 4.16 1.30
CA TRP A 75 4.27 4.62 2.18
C TRP A 75 4.71 4.56 3.65
N ALA A 76 5.34 3.45 4.07
CA ALA A 76 5.89 3.26 5.41
C ALA A 76 6.93 4.34 5.78
N ASP A 77 7.91 4.56 4.90
CA ASP A 77 8.93 5.60 5.05
C ASP A 77 8.30 7.00 5.19
N LEU A 78 7.33 7.34 4.34
CA LEU A 78 6.64 8.63 4.40
C LEU A 78 5.80 8.77 5.67
N THR A 79 5.12 7.72 6.14
CA THR A 79 4.37 7.74 7.38
C THR A 79 5.26 8.09 8.57
N LEU A 80 6.47 7.51 8.65
CA LEU A 80 7.44 7.85 9.68
C LEU A 80 7.92 9.31 9.57
N ARG A 81 8.27 9.76 8.35
CA ARG A 81 8.73 11.14 8.12
C ARG A 81 7.69 12.20 8.48
N PHE A 82 6.42 11.87 8.30
CA PHE A 82 5.31 12.79 8.58
C PHE A 82 4.73 12.67 9.99
N GLN A 83 5.33 11.88 10.89
CA GLN A 83 4.92 11.83 12.30
C GLN A 83 4.75 13.21 12.96
N PRO A 84 5.64 14.19 12.75
CA PRO A 84 5.50 15.50 13.40
C PRO A 84 4.21 16.25 13.04
N LEU A 85 3.58 15.93 11.90
CA LEU A 85 2.31 16.54 11.47
C LEU A 85 1.12 16.12 12.34
N ALA A 86 1.25 15.03 13.11
CA ALA A 86 0.21 14.60 14.05
C ALA A 86 -0.10 15.68 15.09
N HIS A 87 0.91 16.45 15.53
CA HIS A 87 0.72 17.59 16.45
C HIS A 87 -0.15 18.72 15.87
N GLN A 88 -0.32 18.75 14.55
CA GLN A 88 -1.16 19.71 13.83
C GLN A 88 -2.55 19.13 13.50
N GLY A 89 -2.89 17.95 14.03
CA GLY A 89 -4.14 17.24 13.73
C GLY A 89 -4.18 16.56 12.37
N ILE A 90 -3.04 16.45 11.67
CA ILE A 90 -2.95 15.76 10.37
C ILE A 90 -2.52 14.31 10.61
N GLN A 91 -3.35 13.35 10.21
CA GLN A 91 -3.03 11.93 10.32
C GLN A 91 -1.88 11.54 9.37
N PRO A 92 -0.71 11.10 9.87
CA PRO A 92 0.46 10.82 9.01
C PRO A 92 0.23 9.69 8.02
N LEU A 93 -0.54 8.65 8.38
CA LEU A 93 -0.89 7.51 7.52
C LEU A 93 -1.64 7.96 6.26
N SER A 94 -2.72 8.73 6.43
CA SER A 94 -3.53 9.27 5.34
C SER A 94 -2.73 10.24 4.48
N TYR A 95 -1.99 11.16 5.12
CA TYR A 95 -1.18 12.15 4.42
C TYR A 95 -0.04 11.54 3.57
N ALA A 96 0.54 10.44 4.08
CA ALA A 96 1.54 9.66 3.36
C ALA A 96 0.92 8.84 2.22
N LEU A 97 -0.29 8.30 2.40
CA LEU A 97 -0.97 7.50 1.39
C LEU A 97 -1.23 8.29 0.10
N ASP A 98 -1.66 9.55 0.21
CA ASP A 98 -1.87 10.41 -0.96
C ASP A 98 -0.59 10.60 -1.78
N ARG A 99 0.55 10.79 -1.10
CA ARG A 99 1.86 10.95 -1.75
C ARG A 99 2.42 9.65 -2.31
N ALA A 100 2.16 8.55 -1.62
CA ALA A 100 2.60 7.23 -2.01
C ALA A 100 1.80 6.71 -3.21
N LEU A 101 0.47 6.85 -3.21
CA LEU A 101 -0.43 6.25 -4.19
C LEU A 101 -1.55 7.20 -4.65
N GLY A 102 -2.23 7.88 -3.73
CA GLY A 102 -3.49 8.57 -4.00
C GLY A 102 -3.43 9.67 -5.08
N PHE A 103 -2.34 10.42 -5.21
CA PHE A 103 -2.20 11.46 -6.25
C PHE A 103 -2.04 10.91 -7.67
N ARG A 104 -1.77 9.61 -7.81
CA ARG A 104 -1.73 8.93 -9.11
C ARG A 104 -3.10 8.34 -9.49
N ALA A 105 -4.05 8.32 -8.55
CA ALA A 105 -5.39 7.79 -8.75
C ALA A 105 -6.36 8.89 -9.19
N SER A 106 -7.42 8.46 -9.87
CA SER A 106 -8.63 9.23 -10.12
C SER A 106 -9.31 9.63 -8.82
N ARG A 107 -10.20 10.62 -8.88
CA ARG A 107 -10.92 11.10 -7.70
C ARG A 107 -11.76 10.00 -7.02
N PRO A 108 -12.54 9.17 -7.76
CA PRO A 108 -13.31 8.08 -7.14
C PRO A 108 -12.41 7.05 -6.45
N THR A 109 -11.36 6.60 -7.12
CA THR A 109 -10.42 5.62 -6.55
C THR A 109 -9.70 6.18 -5.33
N ARG A 110 -9.31 7.46 -5.35
CA ARG A 110 -8.74 8.12 -4.18
C ARG A 110 -9.73 8.19 -3.01
N ALA A 111 -11.01 8.47 -3.25
CA ALA A 111 -12.02 8.46 -2.19
C ALA A 111 -12.15 7.06 -1.56
N MET A 112 -12.24 6.02 -2.40
CA MET A 112 -12.27 4.63 -1.94
C MET A 112 -11.02 4.27 -1.12
N LEU A 113 -9.81 4.68 -1.55
CA LEU A 113 -8.58 4.44 -0.80
C LEU A 113 -8.65 5.04 0.62
N HIS A 114 -9.21 6.24 0.76
CA HIS A 114 -9.38 6.89 2.07
C HIS A 114 -10.49 6.24 2.92
N GLU A 115 -11.59 5.79 2.31
CA GLU A 115 -12.63 5.02 3.01
C GLU A 115 -12.09 3.70 3.55
N LEU A 116 -11.34 2.96 2.72
CA LEU A 116 -10.68 1.73 3.12
C LEU A 116 -9.65 1.97 4.23
N LEU A 117 -8.89 3.06 4.13
CA LEU A 117 -7.91 3.45 5.14
C LEU A 117 -8.59 3.75 6.47
N GLN A 118 -9.66 4.54 6.49
CA GLN A 118 -10.42 4.86 7.70
C GLN A 118 -11.00 3.61 8.36
N ARG A 119 -11.50 2.66 7.57
CA ARG A 119 -12.02 1.38 8.06
C ARG A 119 -10.94 0.53 8.74
N MET A 120 -9.72 0.52 8.19
CA MET A 120 -8.62 -0.31 8.71
C MET A 120 -7.81 0.37 9.82
N PHE A 121 -7.73 1.70 9.79
CA PHE A 121 -6.97 2.54 10.73
C PHE A 121 -7.91 3.59 11.36
N PRO A 122 -8.72 3.19 12.36
CA PRO A 122 -9.51 4.14 13.14
C PRO A 122 -8.61 5.19 13.78
N MET A 123 -9.15 6.38 14.06
CA MET A 123 -8.40 7.56 14.54
C MET A 123 -7.60 7.33 15.83
N ASP A 124 -7.89 6.26 16.57
CA ASP A 124 -7.21 5.89 17.82
C ASP A 124 -5.92 5.07 17.60
N CYS A 125 -5.61 4.68 16.35
CA CYS A 125 -4.34 4.01 16.01
C CYS A 125 -3.20 5.05 15.98
N HIS A 126 -2.77 5.51 17.15
CA HIS A 126 -1.58 6.33 17.29
C HIS A 126 -0.33 5.48 17.13
N LEU A 127 0.68 6.02 16.44
CA LEU A 127 1.99 5.39 16.24
C LEU A 127 2.87 5.42 17.51
N GLY A 128 2.34 5.91 18.64
CA GLY A 128 2.97 5.92 19.94
C GLY A 128 1.98 5.53 21.03
N GLU A 129 2.11 4.29 21.50
CA GLU A 129 2.21 4.00 22.93
C GLU A 129 3.68 3.70 23.23
#